data_AF-A0A220TYU6-F1
#
_entry.id   AF-A0A220TYU6-F1
#
_cell.length_a   1.000
_cell.length_b   1.000
_cell.length_c   1.000
_cell.angle_alpha   90.00
_cell.angle_beta   90.00
_cell.angle_gamma   90.00
#
_symmetry.space_group_name_H-M   'P 1'
#
loop_
_entity.id
_entity.type
_entity.pdbx_description
1 polymer ?
#
loop_
_entity_poly.entity_id
_entity_poly.type
_entity_poly.pdbx_seq_one_letter_code
_entity_poly.pdbx_strand_id
1 'polypeptide(L)'
;MGNMVTGPSPLCKEFARILGCIPQVVNDVCLATRSRTNIHPKVLGRKAESAMFLPQVFSFEHIDREGKALCLGETVILQEEINPFMRKLQDHGIIVTAVHNHWLFDKPRLMYMHFESIDNPLSFATKTRDAMNVLITGNVNDGTRHDLSIKNSRVNITNGRGQGVSSPCDQLGAPYAPFLMFTVLFRNFSSLLSMSCPAPSLSV
;
A
#
# COMPACT_ATOMS: atom_id res chain seq x y z
N MET A 1 -42.79 -11.96 2.42
CA MET A 1 -42.08 -10.68 2.60
C MET A 1 -41.05 -10.92 3.70
N GLY A 2 -39.79 -11.17 3.32
CA GLY A 2 -38.74 -11.49 4.28
C GLY A 2 -38.21 -10.22 4.93
N ASN A 3 -38.09 -10.22 6.26
CA ASN A 3 -37.54 -9.11 7.04
C ASN A 3 -36.18 -8.70 6.51
N MET A 4 -36.09 -7.47 5.99
CA MET A 4 -34.83 -6.82 5.65
C MET A 4 -34.08 -6.60 6.97
N VAL A 5 -33.09 -7.45 7.25
CA VAL A 5 -32.20 -7.26 8.40
C VAL A 5 -31.36 -6.03 8.09
N THR A 6 -31.71 -4.88 8.66
CA THR A 6 -31.09 -3.57 8.41
C THR A 6 -29.77 -3.40 9.17
N GLY A 7 -28.87 -4.39 9.08
CA GLY A 7 -27.57 -4.29 9.73
C GLY A 7 -26.58 -5.40 9.34
N PRO A 8 -25.29 -5.25 9.73
CA PRO A 8 -24.26 -6.22 9.41
C PRO A 8 -24.62 -7.63 9.88
N SER A 9 -24.45 -8.60 8.98
CA SER A 9 -24.62 -10.03 9.30
C SER A 9 -23.66 -10.48 10.41
N PRO A 10 -23.94 -11.58 11.14
CA PRO A 10 -23.00 -12.14 12.11
C PRO A 10 -21.60 -12.38 11.52
N LEU A 11 -21.55 -12.85 10.27
CA LEU A 11 -20.29 -13.02 9.54
C LEU A 11 -19.56 -11.70 9.33
N CYS A 12 -20.26 -10.64 8.90
CA CYS A 12 -19.67 -9.32 8.69
C CYS A 12 -19.13 -8.70 10.00
N LYS A 13 -19.87 -8.89 11.10
CA LYS A 13 -19.41 -8.46 12.43
C LYS A 13 -18.13 -9.19 12.85
N GLU A 14 -18.06 -10.49 12.62
CA GLU A 14 -16.89 -11.30 12.98
C GLU A 14 -15.68 -10.96 12.11
N PHE A 15 -15.89 -10.80 10.80
CA PHE A 15 -14.89 -10.32 9.86
C PHE A 15 -14.26 -8.99 10.33
N ALA A 16 -15.10 -8.01 10.64
CA ALA A 16 -14.65 -6.71 11.14
C ALA A 16 -13.96 -6.84 12.51
N ARG A 17 -14.44 -7.72 13.40
CA ARG A 17 -13.83 -7.96 14.72
C ARG A 17 -12.39 -8.46 14.59
N ILE A 18 -12.13 -9.46 13.74
CA ILE A 18 -10.78 -9.98 13.48
C ILE A 18 -9.87 -8.84 13.00
N LEU A 19 -10.38 -8.03 12.07
CA LEU A 19 -9.67 -6.88 11.51
C LEU A 19 -9.69 -5.63 12.40
N GLY A 20 -10.34 -5.67 13.58
CA GLY A 20 -10.40 -4.55 14.53
C GLY A 20 -10.95 -3.29 13.88
N CYS A 21 -11.98 -3.49 13.06
CA CYS A 21 -12.65 -2.50 12.24
C CYS A 21 -14.10 -2.36 12.69
N ILE A 22 -14.76 -1.31 12.18
CA ILE A 22 -16.19 -1.11 12.32
C ILE A 22 -16.87 -1.78 11.11
N PRO A 23 -17.85 -2.68 11.32
CA PRO A 23 -18.59 -3.29 10.22
C PRO A 23 -19.64 -2.32 9.67
N GLN A 24 -19.79 -2.33 8.35
CA GLN A 24 -20.79 -1.59 7.58
C GLN A 24 -21.31 -2.50 6.46
N VAL A 25 -22.53 -2.23 5.99
CA VAL A 25 -23.08 -2.89 4.80
C VAL A 25 -23.40 -1.80 3.78
N VAL A 26 -22.82 -1.93 2.59
CA VAL A 26 -23.04 -1.01 1.47
C VAL A 26 -23.36 -1.87 0.25
N ASN A 27 -24.53 -1.66 -0.36
CA ASN A 27 -25.00 -2.46 -1.51
C ASN A 27 -24.96 -3.98 -1.24
N ASP A 28 -25.39 -4.41 -0.05
CA ASP A 28 -25.37 -5.81 0.41
C ASP A 28 -23.98 -6.45 0.56
N VAL A 29 -22.90 -5.67 0.38
CA VAL A 29 -21.51 -6.09 0.58
C VAL A 29 -21.06 -5.72 1.99
N CYS A 30 -20.34 -6.63 2.66
CA CYS A 30 -19.73 -6.33 3.94
C CYS A 30 -18.48 -5.47 3.74
N LEU A 31 -18.46 -4.32 4.42
CA LEU A 31 -17.32 -3.43 4.49
C LEU A 31 -16.84 -3.34 5.94
N ALA A 32 -15.55 -3.46 6.18
CA ALA A 32 -14.92 -3.31 7.47
C ALA A 32 -13.90 -2.17 7.39
N THR A 33 -14.15 -1.08 8.11
CA THR A 33 -13.33 0.13 8.02
C THR A 33 -12.70 0.51 9.36
N ARG A 34 -11.48 1.04 9.29
CA ARG A 34 -10.84 1.79 10.38
C ARG A 34 -9.87 2.81 9.77
N SER A 35 -9.31 3.67 10.61
CA SER A 35 -8.25 4.60 10.20
C SER A 35 -6.95 4.31 10.95
N ARG A 36 -5.80 4.49 10.28
CA ARG A 36 -4.48 4.48 10.93
C ARG A 36 -4.22 5.78 11.66
N THR A 37 -4.89 5.98 12.79
CA THR A 37 -4.86 7.22 13.58
C THR A 37 -3.52 7.53 14.23
N ASN A 38 -2.56 6.59 14.20
CA ASN A 38 -1.19 6.81 14.67
C ASN A 38 -0.33 7.61 13.68
N ILE A 39 -0.80 7.83 12.44
CA ILE A 39 -0.09 8.63 11.43
C ILE A 39 -0.72 10.02 11.39
N HIS A 40 0.12 11.06 11.45
CA HIS A 40 -0.34 12.46 11.47
C HIS A 40 0.17 13.23 10.25
N PRO A 41 -0.40 12.98 9.06
CA PRO A 41 0.08 13.58 7.82
C PRO A 41 -0.25 15.06 7.75
N LYS A 42 0.60 15.81 7.05
CA LYS A 42 0.40 17.20 6.68
C LYS A 42 0.37 17.34 5.17
N VAL A 43 -0.60 18.10 4.67
CA VAL A 43 -0.69 18.54 3.27
C VAL A 43 -0.85 20.05 3.25
N LEU A 44 -0.07 20.73 2.41
CA LEU A 44 0.00 22.20 2.37
C LEU A 44 0.23 22.83 3.76
N GLY A 45 1.04 22.16 4.60
CA GLY A 45 1.35 22.59 5.96
C GLY A 45 0.23 22.39 6.99
N ARG A 46 -0.92 21.82 6.62
CA ARG A 46 -2.07 21.55 7.51
C ARG A 46 -2.20 20.06 7.81
N LYS A 47 -2.57 19.73 9.04
CA LYS A 47 -2.85 18.33 9.43
C LYS A 47 -4.02 17.78 8.62
N ALA A 48 -3.92 16.51 8.23
CA ALA A 48 -4.96 15.80 7.53
C ALA A 48 -5.38 14.56 8.34
N GLU A 49 -6.55 14.62 8.96
CA GLU A 49 -7.04 13.59 9.90
C GLU A 49 -8.26 12.82 9.36
N SER A 50 -8.74 13.18 8.17
CA SER A 50 -9.87 12.51 7.50
C SER A 50 -9.55 11.05 7.17
N ALA A 51 -10.58 10.19 7.19
CA ALA A 51 -10.49 8.80 6.73
C ALA A 51 -10.00 8.68 5.28
N MET A 52 -10.14 9.73 4.46
CA MET A 52 -9.58 9.79 3.10
C MET A 52 -8.05 9.74 3.05
N PHE A 53 -7.38 10.16 4.13
CA PHE A 53 -5.92 10.14 4.22
C PHE A 53 -5.39 8.86 4.82
N LEU A 54 -6.11 8.33 5.81
CA LEU A 54 -5.64 7.26 6.67
C LEU A 54 -6.43 5.95 6.55
N PRO A 55 -6.95 5.55 5.37
CA PRO A 55 -7.86 4.42 5.26
C PRO A 55 -7.19 3.09 5.61
N GLN A 56 -7.95 2.25 6.29
CA GLN A 56 -7.79 0.80 6.34
C GLN A 56 -9.16 0.19 6.11
N VAL A 57 -9.35 -0.37 4.93
CA VAL A 57 -10.64 -0.81 4.42
C VAL A 57 -10.51 -2.23 3.92
N PHE A 58 -11.47 -3.08 4.29
CA PHE A 58 -11.52 -4.46 3.86
C PHE A 58 -12.95 -4.81 3.50
N SER A 59 -13.15 -5.64 2.49
CA SER A 59 -14.48 -6.12 2.12
C SER A 59 -14.44 -7.57 1.68
N PHE A 60 -15.62 -8.17 1.64
CA PHE A 60 -15.84 -9.40 0.90
C PHE A 60 -17.17 -9.30 0.15
N GLU A 61 -17.16 -9.72 -1.11
CA GLU A 61 -18.33 -9.78 -1.98
C GLU A 61 -19.22 -10.99 -1.62
N HIS A 62 -20.24 -11.25 -2.44
CA HIS A 62 -21.10 -12.43 -2.25
C HIS A 62 -20.31 -13.74 -2.17
N ILE A 63 -20.72 -14.58 -1.22
CA ILE A 63 -20.10 -15.88 -0.96
C ILE A 63 -20.67 -16.91 -1.93
N ASP A 64 -19.78 -17.66 -2.57
CA ASP A 64 -20.12 -18.73 -3.49
C ASP A 64 -20.51 -20.04 -2.76
N ARG A 65 -20.78 -21.10 -3.54
CA ARG A 65 -21.18 -22.40 -3.00
C ARG A 65 -20.07 -23.12 -2.23
N GLU A 66 -18.82 -22.73 -2.42
CA GLU A 66 -17.65 -23.27 -1.73
C GLU A 66 -17.33 -22.51 -0.44
N GLY A 67 -18.10 -21.48 -0.11
CA GLY A 67 -17.87 -20.65 1.07
C GLY A 67 -16.75 -19.63 0.90
N LYS A 68 -16.38 -19.31 -0.36
CA LYS A 68 -15.37 -18.31 -0.71
C LYS A 68 -16.02 -17.05 -1.28
N ALA A 69 -15.32 -15.94 -1.21
CA ALA A 69 -15.72 -14.67 -1.79
C ALA A 69 -14.50 -13.95 -2.39
N LEU A 70 -14.76 -13.02 -3.32
CA LEU A 70 -13.77 -12.00 -3.63
C LEU A 70 -13.59 -11.12 -2.39
N CYS A 71 -12.42 -11.21 -1.78
CA CYS A 71 -12.03 -10.41 -0.64
C CYS A 71 -11.03 -9.33 -1.08
N LEU A 72 -11.25 -8.10 -0.65
CA LEU A 72 -10.45 -6.93 -1.02
C LEU A 72 -9.91 -6.24 0.22
N GLY A 73 -8.74 -5.65 0.10
CA GLY A 73 -8.12 -4.84 1.13
C GLY A 73 -7.39 -3.62 0.57
N GLU A 74 -7.55 -2.51 1.27
CA GLU A 74 -6.80 -1.27 1.07
C GLU A 74 -6.23 -0.83 2.42
N THR A 75 -4.95 -0.45 2.44
CA THR A 75 -4.36 0.24 3.59
C THR A 75 -3.47 1.38 3.14
N VAL A 76 -3.56 2.50 3.84
CA VAL A 76 -2.47 3.47 3.86
C VAL A 76 -1.23 2.81 4.48
N ILE A 77 -0.08 3.05 3.87
CA ILE A 77 1.17 2.40 4.20
C ILE A 77 2.33 3.39 4.08
N LEU A 78 3.29 3.29 4.99
CA LEU A 78 4.52 4.07 4.93
C LEU A 78 5.52 3.38 4.01
N GLN A 79 6.42 4.15 3.40
CA GLN A 79 7.36 3.60 2.40
C GLN A 79 8.19 2.43 2.95
N GLU A 80 8.62 2.51 4.21
CA GLU A 80 9.41 1.46 4.89
C GLU A 80 8.60 0.19 5.19
N GLU A 81 7.27 0.27 5.22
CA GLU A 81 6.38 -0.85 5.50
C GLU A 81 6.00 -1.64 4.24
N ILE A 82 6.21 -1.07 3.03
CA ILE A 82 5.73 -1.65 1.76
C ILE A 82 6.24 -3.08 1.57
N ASN A 83 7.55 -3.28 1.58
CA ASN A 83 8.14 -4.59 1.29
C ASN A 83 7.83 -5.64 2.38
N PRO A 84 7.94 -5.32 3.69
CA PRO A 84 7.53 -6.24 4.75
C PRO A 84 6.07 -6.67 4.64
N PHE A 85 5.16 -5.72 4.43
CA PHE A 85 3.72 -6.00 4.35
C PHE A 85 3.37 -6.78 3.09
N MET A 86 3.89 -6.37 1.94
CA MET A 86 3.69 -7.07 0.66
C MET A 86 4.15 -8.53 0.75
N ARG A 87 5.35 -8.78 1.28
CA ARG A 87 5.87 -10.14 1.44
C ARG A 87 4.96 -10.98 2.34
N LYS A 88 4.53 -10.41 3.46
CA LYS A 88 3.69 -11.12 4.42
C LYS A 88 2.30 -11.45 3.85
N LEU A 89 1.74 -10.59 3.00
CA LEU A 89 0.52 -10.90 2.23
C LEU A 89 0.74 -12.03 1.23
N GLN A 90 1.86 -12.00 0.48
CA GLN A 90 2.22 -13.03 -0.50
C GLN A 90 2.44 -14.39 0.15
N ASP A 91 3.07 -14.44 1.33
CA ASP A 91 3.25 -15.67 2.12
C ASP A 91 1.90 -16.31 2.50
N HIS A 92 0.84 -15.51 2.60
CA HIS A 92 -0.54 -15.96 2.86
C HIS A 92 -1.34 -16.27 1.58
N GLY A 93 -0.71 -16.16 0.40
CA GLY A 93 -1.36 -16.33 -0.89
C GLY A 93 -2.29 -15.17 -1.29
N ILE A 94 -2.14 -13.99 -0.68
CA ILE A 94 -2.91 -12.80 -1.01
C ILE A 94 -2.15 -12.00 -2.08
N ILE A 95 -2.85 -11.63 -3.15
CA ILE A 95 -2.28 -10.94 -4.31
C ILE A 95 -2.24 -9.44 -4.04
N VAL A 96 -1.08 -8.81 -4.15
CA VAL A 96 -0.97 -7.35 -4.13
C VAL A 96 -1.15 -6.83 -5.55
N THR A 97 -2.18 -6.00 -5.76
CA THR A 97 -2.60 -5.53 -7.09
C THR A 97 -2.09 -4.15 -7.42
N ALA A 98 -1.90 -3.28 -6.42
CA ALA A 98 -1.37 -1.94 -6.65
C ALA A 98 -0.63 -1.39 -5.42
N VAL A 99 0.40 -0.59 -5.69
CA VAL A 99 1.04 0.31 -4.73
C VAL A 99 1.16 1.68 -5.37
N HIS A 100 0.56 2.71 -4.77
CA HIS A 100 0.55 4.07 -5.33
C HIS A 100 0.36 5.13 -4.25
N ASN A 101 0.24 6.41 -4.63
CA ASN A 101 -0.01 7.52 -3.73
C ASN A 101 -1.22 8.34 -4.18
N HIS A 102 -2.06 8.78 -3.24
CA HIS A 102 -3.20 9.67 -3.54
C HIS A 102 -2.80 11.16 -3.57
N TRP A 103 -1.75 11.53 -2.83
CA TRP A 103 -1.37 12.93 -2.61
C TRP A 103 0.05 13.19 -3.08
N LEU A 104 0.34 14.45 -3.46
CA LEU A 104 1.69 14.91 -3.76
C LEU A 104 2.19 15.76 -2.59
N PHE A 105 3.46 15.57 -2.22
CA PHE A 105 4.18 16.36 -1.20
C PHE A 105 3.59 16.30 0.23
N ASP A 106 2.88 15.23 0.55
CA ASP A 106 2.44 14.91 1.91
C ASP A 106 3.62 14.54 2.82
N LYS A 107 3.48 14.83 4.12
CA LYS A 107 4.49 14.52 5.14
C LYS A 107 3.87 13.89 6.40
N PRO A 108 4.26 12.67 6.82
CA PRO A 108 5.17 11.75 6.12
C PRO A 108 4.59 11.32 4.77
N ARG A 109 5.45 10.76 3.91
CA ARG A 109 5.03 10.26 2.60
C ARG A 109 4.10 9.06 2.76
N LEU A 110 2.83 9.22 2.40
CA LEU A 110 1.84 8.17 2.39
C LEU A 110 1.82 7.47 1.03
N MET A 111 1.77 6.14 1.11
CA MET A 111 1.49 5.25 0.00
C MET A 111 0.22 4.47 0.34
N TYR A 112 -0.35 3.79 -0.64
CA TYR A 112 -1.58 3.02 -0.52
C TYR A 112 -1.34 1.69 -1.22
N MET A 113 -1.71 0.61 -0.54
CA MET A 113 -1.59 -0.74 -1.08
C MET A 113 -2.96 -1.38 -1.21
N HIS A 114 -3.24 -1.90 -2.39
CA HIS A 114 -4.44 -2.66 -2.72
C HIS A 114 -4.07 -4.13 -2.89
N PHE A 115 -4.91 -5.01 -2.36
CA PHE A 115 -4.68 -6.44 -2.41
C PHE A 115 -6.00 -7.22 -2.37
N GLU A 116 -5.97 -8.43 -2.91
CA GLU A 116 -7.16 -9.25 -3.12
C GLU A 116 -6.88 -10.76 -3.00
N SER A 117 -7.94 -11.52 -2.75
CA SER A 117 -7.93 -12.98 -2.88
C SER A 117 -9.34 -13.53 -3.04
N ILE A 118 -9.49 -14.66 -3.73
CA ILE A 118 -10.68 -15.51 -3.57
C ILE A 118 -10.45 -16.43 -2.36
N ASP A 119 -11.11 -16.15 -1.24
CA ASP A 119 -10.91 -16.91 0.01
C ASP A 119 -12.20 -16.92 0.86
N ASN A 120 -12.25 -17.79 1.87
CA ASN A 120 -13.22 -17.65 2.93
C ASN A 120 -12.99 -16.31 3.66
N PRO A 121 -14.04 -15.49 3.89
CA PRO A 121 -13.88 -14.16 4.49
C PRO A 121 -13.12 -14.15 5.83
N LEU A 122 -13.34 -15.13 6.70
CA LEU A 122 -12.68 -15.17 8.01
C LEU A 122 -11.21 -15.61 7.90
N SER A 123 -10.89 -16.47 6.94
CA SER A 123 -9.51 -16.83 6.57
C SER A 123 -8.76 -15.59 6.07
N PHE A 124 -9.33 -14.87 5.10
CA PHE A 124 -8.77 -13.61 4.59
C PHE A 124 -8.55 -12.59 5.71
N ALA A 125 -9.53 -12.38 6.59
CA ALA A 125 -9.42 -11.48 7.72
C ALA A 125 -8.26 -11.85 8.65
N THR A 126 -8.07 -13.15 8.92
CA THR A 126 -7.03 -13.66 9.82
C THR A 126 -5.64 -13.49 9.21
N LYS A 127 -5.47 -13.87 7.95
CA LYS A 127 -4.22 -13.70 7.19
C LYS A 127 -3.83 -12.23 7.07
N THR A 128 -4.80 -11.37 6.74
CA THR A 128 -4.60 -9.92 6.65
C THR A 128 -4.25 -9.33 8.00
N ARG A 129 -4.89 -9.79 9.08
CA ARG A 129 -4.53 -9.38 10.45
C ARG A 129 -3.09 -9.74 10.79
N ASP A 130 -2.65 -10.95 10.47
CA ASP A 130 -1.26 -11.35 10.67
C ASP A 130 -0.30 -10.48 9.84
N ALA A 131 -0.63 -10.20 8.59
CA ALA A 131 0.15 -9.30 7.74
C ALA A 131 0.28 -7.90 8.35
N MET A 132 -0.78 -7.36 8.94
CA MET A 132 -0.76 -6.05 9.59
C MET A 132 0.18 -5.96 10.80
N ASN A 133 0.68 -7.07 11.35
CA ASN A 133 1.61 -7.05 12.49
C ASN A 133 2.98 -6.44 12.14
N VAL A 134 3.33 -6.35 10.86
CA VAL A 134 4.56 -5.69 10.39
C VAL A 134 4.41 -4.18 10.25
N LEU A 135 3.19 -3.64 10.41
CA LEU A 135 2.93 -2.20 10.33
C LEU A 135 3.32 -1.52 11.65
N ILE A 136 3.83 -0.30 11.53
CA ILE A 136 4.18 0.56 12.63
C ILE A 136 2.91 1.01 13.35
N THR A 137 2.86 0.74 14.65
CA THR A 137 1.75 1.06 15.55
C THR A 137 2.03 2.28 16.42
N GLY A 138 3.30 2.67 16.58
CA GLY A 138 3.69 3.89 17.29
C GLY A 138 3.31 5.15 16.52
N ASN A 139 3.28 6.29 17.21
CA ASN A 139 2.99 7.59 16.58
C ASN A 139 4.04 7.92 15.50
N VAL A 140 3.54 8.35 14.34
CA VAL A 140 4.34 8.74 13.17
C VAL A 140 4.03 10.20 12.84
N ASN A 141 5.04 11.04 13.01
CA ASN A 141 5.00 12.46 12.68
C ASN A 141 5.74 12.74 11.37
N ASP A 142 5.81 14.01 10.98
CA ASP A 142 6.25 14.58 9.68
C ASP A 142 7.69 14.32 9.22
N GLY A 143 8.28 13.16 9.55
CA GLY A 143 9.55 12.68 8.97
C GLY A 143 10.78 12.89 9.86
N THR A 144 10.62 13.17 11.15
CA THR A 144 11.75 13.28 12.12
C THR A 144 12.29 11.93 12.61
N ARG A 145 12.08 10.84 11.86
CA ARG A 145 12.80 9.56 12.07
C ARG A 145 13.77 9.26 10.92
N HIS A 146 14.69 10.18 10.68
CA HIS A 146 16.02 9.77 10.25
C HIS A 146 16.90 9.80 11.50
N ASP A 147 17.40 8.62 11.89
CA ASP A 147 18.34 8.37 13.00
C ASP A 147 17.76 8.28 14.43
N LEU A 148 17.20 7.11 14.77
CA LEU A 148 17.19 6.63 16.18
C LEU A 148 17.74 5.20 16.32
N SER A 149 18.48 4.70 15.32
CA SER A 149 19.08 3.35 15.37
C SER A 149 20.61 3.32 15.43
N ILE A 150 21.33 4.46 15.44
CA ILE A 150 22.80 4.49 15.63
C ILE A 150 23.19 5.35 16.84
N LYS A 151 22.60 5.12 18.03
CA LYS A 151 23.16 5.65 19.29
C LYS A 151 23.05 4.66 20.44
N ASN A 152 23.59 3.45 20.29
CA ASN A 152 24.30 2.81 21.40
C ASN A 152 25.10 1.58 20.94
N SER A 153 26.35 1.82 20.54
CA SER A 153 27.42 0.82 20.58
C SER A 153 28.74 1.59 20.50
N ARG A 154 29.16 2.20 21.62
CA ARG A 154 30.57 2.56 21.78
C ARG A 154 31.34 1.25 21.91
N VAL A 155 31.80 0.73 20.79
CA VAL A 155 32.84 -0.30 20.77
C VAL A 155 34.16 0.42 21.04
N ASN A 156 34.78 0.13 22.19
CA ASN A 156 36.14 0.56 22.48
C ASN A 156 37.10 -0.25 21.60
N ILE A 157 37.55 0.33 20.50
CA ILE A 157 38.65 -0.23 19.70
C ILE A 157 39.95 0.16 20.39
N THR A 158 40.58 -0.80 21.06
CA THR A 158 41.99 -0.70 21.46
C THR A 158 42.87 -0.71 20.20
N ASN A 159 43.87 0.16 20.20
CA ASN A 159 44.75 0.42 19.07
C ASN A 159 45.66 -0.80 18.81
N GLY A 160 45.24 -1.70 17.92
CA GLY A 160 46.04 -2.80 17.41
C GLY A 160 46.46 -2.52 15.96
N ARG A 161 47.76 -2.35 15.72
CA ARG A 161 48.35 -2.27 14.38
C ARG A 161 48.02 -3.57 13.62
N GLY A 162 47.21 -3.49 12.58
CA GLY A 162 46.84 -4.60 11.71
C GLY A 162 46.70 -4.10 10.27
N GLN A 163 47.32 -4.83 9.35
CA GLN A 163 47.65 -4.46 7.99
C GLN A 163 46.41 -4.23 7.10
N GLY A 164 46.53 -3.28 6.17
CA GLY A 164 45.48 -2.95 5.21
C GLY A 164 45.16 -4.11 4.27
N VAL A 165 43.89 -4.50 4.22
CA VAL A 165 43.35 -5.44 3.25
C VAL A 165 42.28 -4.67 2.46
N SER A 166 42.57 -4.43 1.17
CA SER A 166 41.67 -3.83 0.20
C SER A 166 40.52 -4.77 -0.13
N SER A 167 39.29 -4.25 -0.20
CA SER A 167 38.10 -4.99 -0.64
C SER A 167 38.14 -5.34 -2.13
N PRO A 168 37.46 -6.41 -2.60
CA PRO A 168 37.59 -6.93 -3.97
C PRO A 168 36.84 -6.16 -5.07
N CYS A 169 36.42 -4.92 -4.84
CA CYS A 169 35.59 -4.18 -5.80
C CYS A 169 36.40 -3.39 -6.86
N ASP A 170 37.72 -3.43 -6.83
CA ASP A 170 38.59 -2.60 -7.68
C ASP A 170 39.08 -3.27 -8.98
N GLN A 171 38.50 -4.39 -9.40
CA GLN A 171 38.97 -5.08 -10.62
C GLN A 171 37.86 -5.62 -11.51
N LEU A 172 36.97 -4.75 -12.00
CA LEU A 172 36.30 -4.99 -13.28
C LEU A 172 36.11 -3.66 -14.02
N GLY A 173 37.07 -3.36 -14.90
CA GLY A 173 36.89 -2.33 -15.92
C GLY A 173 35.92 -2.82 -16.99
N ALA A 174 34.87 -2.05 -17.24
CA ALA A 174 34.03 -2.17 -18.43
C ALA A 174 33.73 -0.76 -18.96
N PRO A 175 33.86 -0.54 -20.29
CA PRO A 175 33.83 0.80 -20.88
C PRO A 175 32.41 1.36 -21.02
N TYR A 176 32.35 2.68 -20.95
CA TYR A 176 31.19 3.54 -21.19
C TYR A 176 30.45 3.25 -22.50
N ALA A 177 29.12 3.16 -22.43
CA ALA A 177 28.21 3.41 -23.54
C ALA A 177 26.93 4.12 -23.02
N PRO A 178 26.39 5.14 -23.73
CA PRO A 178 25.50 6.14 -23.15
C PRO A 178 24.00 5.82 -23.29
N PHE A 179 23.24 6.37 -22.35
CA PHE A 179 21.85 6.85 -22.44
C PHE A 179 20.93 6.25 -23.54
N LEU A 180 19.96 5.43 -23.11
CA LEU A 180 18.64 5.39 -23.73
C LEU A 180 17.55 5.53 -22.68
N MET A 181 16.79 6.61 -22.80
CA MET A 181 15.51 6.85 -22.14
C MET A 181 14.55 5.70 -22.47
N PHE A 182 14.04 5.00 -21.46
CA PHE A 182 12.86 4.16 -21.62
C PHE A 182 11.61 4.98 -21.32
N THR A 183 11.03 5.55 -22.37
CA THR A 183 9.64 5.97 -22.41
C THR A 183 8.77 4.71 -22.43
N VAL A 184 8.03 4.45 -21.34
CA VAL A 184 6.95 3.47 -21.36
C VAL A 184 5.80 4.09 -22.15
N LEU A 185 5.68 3.71 -23.42
CA LEU A 185 4.57 4.06 -24.29
C LEU A 185 3.32 3.28 -23.88
N PHE A 186 2.26 4.03 -23.60
CA PHE A 186 0.87 3.60 -23.61
C PHE A 186 0.57 2.85 -24.93
N ARG A 187 0.28 1.55 -24.87
CA ARG A 187 -0.39 0.81 -25.95
C ARG A 187 -1.77 0.40 -25.45
N ASN A 188 -2.79 1.10 -25.92
CA ASN A 188 -4.08 0.57 -26.38
C ASN A 188 -5.16 1.64 -26.28
N PHE A 189 -5.20 2.55 -27.25
CA PHE A 189 -6.45 3.18 -27.67
C PHE A 189 -6.33 3.53 -29.16
N SER A 190 -7.45 3.42 -29.87
CA SER A 190 -7.70 3.85 -31.25
C SER A 190 -7.39 2.85 -32.37
N SER A 191 -8.32 1.91 -32.55
CA SER A 191 -8.83 1.57 -33.89
C SER A 191 -10.14 2.33 -34.10
N LEU A 192 -10.08 3.46 -34.83
CA LEU A 192 -11.09 3.98 -35.75
C LEU A 192 -10.54 5.29 -36.33
N LEU A 193 -10.12 5.21 -37.59
CA LEU A 193 -9.67 6.35 -38.39
C LEU A 193 -10.86 7.08 -39.02
N SER A 194 -10.56 8.31 -39.43
CA SER A 194 -11.17 9.14 -40.47
C SER A 194 -12.46 9.90 -40.16
N MET A 195 -12.29 11.15 -39.69
CA MET A 195 -12.89 12.30 -40.38
C MET A 195 -11.88 13.46 -40.38
N SER A 196 -11.55 13.93 -41.58
CA SER A 196 -10.59 14.99 -41.87
C SER A 196 -11.21 16.36 -41.58
N CYS A 197 -10.52 17.20 -40.79
CA CYS A 197 -10.78 18.64 -40.72
C CYS A 197 -9.50 19.39 -41.16
N PRO A 198 -9.54 20.24 -42.20
CA PRO A 198 -8.41 21.07 -42.58
C PRO A 198 -8.26 22.29 -41.65
N ALA A 199 -7.01 22.63 -41.36
CA ALA A 199 -6.56 23.78 -40.57
C ALA A 199 -6.79 25.13 -41.30
N PRO A 200 -6.77 26.28 -40.59
CA PRO A 200 -7.22 27.56 -41.14
C PRO A 200 -6.13 28.25 -41.96
N SER A 201 -6.53 28.87 -43.08
CA SER A 201 -5.72 29.86 -43.79
C SER A 201 -6.04 31.26 -43.25
N LEU A 202 -5.06 31.88 -42.62
CA LEU A 202 -5.00 33.32 -42.40
C LEU A 202 -4.73 34.02 -43.74
N SER A 203 -5.55 35.01 -44.07
CA SER A 203 -5.24 36.01 -45.10
C SER A 203 -5.82 37.36 -44.66
N VAL A 204 -4.88 38.27 -44.37
CA VAL A 204 -4.86 39.75 -44.34
C VAL A 204 -6.21 40.48 -44.19
#